data_AF-A0A5S3V1I8-F1
#
_entry.id   AF-A0A5S3V1I8-F1
#
_cell.length_a   1.000
_cell.length_b   1.000
_cell.length_c   1.000
_cell.angle_alpha   90.00
_cell.angle_beta   90.00
_cell.angle_gamma   90.00
#
_symmetry.space_group_name_H-M   'P 1'
#
loop_
_entity.id
_entity.type
_entity.pdbx_description
1 polymer ?
#
loop_
_entity_poly.entity_id
_entity_poly.type
_entity_poly.pdbx_seq_one_letter_code
_entity_poly.pdbx_strand_id
1 'polypeptide(L)' 'MEKNFALLTALQLSSGSEPKPWMLKAGVTMLSNHIEQRKRLGLPLLELEKELEEAKGIKSD' A
#
# COMPACT_ATOMS: atom_id res chain seq x y z
N MET A 1 12.25 9.06 -2.91
CA MET A 1 11.30 7.95 -3.09
C MET A 1 10.40 7.98 -1.85
N GLU A 2 9.26 8.65 -1.95
CA GLU A 2 8.29 8.72 -0.85
C GLU A 2 7.85 7.29 -0.52
N LYS A 3 7.97 6.89 0.76
CA LYS A 3 7.64 5.53 1.18
C LYS A 3 6.11 5.41 1.24
N ASN A 4 5.49 4.91 0.17
CA ASN A 4 4.04 4.68 0.14
C ASN A 4 3.61 3.64 1.20
N PHE A 5 2.34 3.66 1.59
CA PHE A 5 1.80 2.80 2.65
C PHE A 5 2.12 1.31 2.44
N ALA A 6 2.07 0.83 1.19
CA ALA A 6 2.35 -0.56 0.86
C ALA A 6 3.82 -0.94 1.14
N LEU A 7 4.77 -0.06 0.80
CA LEU A 7 6.20 -0.25 1.07
C LEU A 7 6.51 -0.19 2.56
N LEU A 8 5.90 0.76 3.29
CA LEU A 8 6.04 0.85 4.75
C LEU A 8 5.51 -0.39 5.45
N THR A 9 4.36 -0.90 5.02
CA THR A 9 3.78 -2.14 5.53
C THR A 9 4.70 -3.33 5.24
N ALA A 10 5.24 -3.40 4.02
CA ALA A 10 6.16 -4.48 3.64
C ALA A 10 7.46 -4.43 4.46
N LEU A 11 8.02 -3.24 4.69
CA LEU A 11 9.18 -3.02 5.56
C LEU A 11 8.89 -3.38 7.01
N GLN A 12 7.70 -3.07 7.52
CA GLN A 12 7.30 -3.44 8.86
C GLN A 12 7.22 -4.97 9.00
N LEU A 13 6.64 -5.66 8.01
CA LEU A 13 6.55 -7.13 7.97
C LEU A 13 7.93 -7.79 7.83
N SER A 14 8.87 -7.14 7.16
CA SER A 14 10.26 -7.61 7.02
C SER A 14 11.15 -7.24 8.20
N SER A 15 10.62 -6.57 9.23
CA SER A 15 11.41 -6.02 10.35
C SER A 15 12.55 -5.11 9.89
N GLY A 16 12.30 -4.31 8.86
CA GLY A 16 13.28 -3.38 8.27
C GLY A 16 14.27 -4.03 7.29
N SER A 17 14.20 -5.35 7.08
CA SER A 17 15.00 -6.05 6.07
C SER A 17 14.40 -5.88 4.67
N GLU A 18 15.07 -6.40 3.64
CA GLU A 18 14.52 -6.40 2.28
C GLU A 18 13.16 -7.14 2.24
N PRO A 19 12.06 -6.46 1.83
CA PRO A 19 10.74 -7.07 1.83
C PRO A 19 10.60 -8.17 0.78
N LYS A 20 9.99 -9.29 1.16
CA LYS A 20 9.64 -10.36 0.20
C LYS A 20 8.44 -9.93 -0.66
N PRO A 21 8.28 -10.44 -1.89
CA PRO A 21 7.17 -10.06 -2.77
C PRO A 21 5.77 -10.23 -2.15
N TRP A 22 5.58 -11.23 -1.29
CA TRP A 22 4.29 -11.44 -0.60
C TRP A 22 3.97 -10.33 0.42
N MET A 23 4.99 -9.70 1.02
CA MET A 23 4.83 -8.62 1.99
C MET A 23 4.37 -7.33 1.31
N LEU A 24 4.90 -7.04 0.11
CA LEU A 24 4.38 -5.97 -0.75
C LEU A 24 2.92 -6.22 -1.13
N LYS A 25 2.59 -7.45 -1.53
CA LYS A 25 1.20 -7.83 -1.83
C LYS A 25 0.28 -7.63 -0.61
N ALA A 26 0.75 -7.99 0.59
CA ALA A 26 0.01 -7.75 1.83
C ALA A 26 -0.24 -6.25 2.07
N GLY A 27 0.77 -5.41 1.88
CA GLY A 27 0.63 -3.95 1.97
C GLY A 27 -0.40 -3.37 1.00
N VAL A 28 -0.40 -3.83 -0.26
CA VAL A 28 -1.40 -3.44 -1.27
C VAL A 28 -2.81 -3.87 -0.88
N THR A 29 -2.99 -5.10 -0.38
CA THR A 29 -4.29 -5.57 0.10
C THR A 29 -4.79 -4.76 1.29
N MET A 30 -3.91 -4.42 2.23
CA MET A 30 -4.27 -3.58 3.38
C MET A 30 -4.67 -2.16 2.95
N LEU A 31 -3.95 -1.57 2.00
CA LEU A 31 -4.29 -0.26 1.43
C LEU A 31 -5.68 -0.28 0.77
N SER A 32 -5.96 -1.32 -0.03
CA SER A 32 -7.27 -1.49 -0.67
C SER A 32 -8.40 -1.57 0.35
N ASN A 33 -8.22 -2.37 1.41
CA ASN A 33 -9.21 -2.48 2.48
C ASN A 33 -9.40 -1.15 3.23
N HIS A 34 -8.32 -0.40 3.44
CA HIS A 34 -8.40 0.90 4.09
C HIS A 34 -9.19 1.93 3.26
N ILE A 35 -8.99 1.94 1.93
CA ILE A 35 -9.78 2.76 1.00
C ILE A 35 -11.26 2.39 1.08
N GLU A 36 -11.59 1.09 1.07
CA GLU A 36 -12.98 0.64 1.20
C GLU A 36 -13.63 1.08 2.51
N GLN A 37 -12.90 1.00 3.63
CA GLN A 37 -13.38 1.46 4.93
C GLN A 37 -13.65 2.96 4.92
N ARG A 38 -12.71 3.76 4.42
CA ARG A 38 -12.88 5.22 4.34
C ARG A 38 -14.01 5.62 3.41
N LYS A 39 -14.21 4.90 2.30
CA LYS A 39 -15.32 5.11 1.38
C LYS A 39 -16.67 4.95 2.08
N ARG A 40 -16.81 3.92 2.93
CA ARG A 40 -18.02 3.70 3.73
C ARG A 40 -18.26 4.82 4.76
N LEU A 41 -17.20 5.45 5.23
CA LEU A 41 -17.25 6.56 6.19
C LEU A 41 -17.41 7.94 5.53
N GLY A 42 -17.46 8.03 4.20
CA GLY A 42 -17.51 9.31 3.48
C GLY A 42 -16.24 10.16 3.66
N LEU A 43 -15.11 9.53 4.01
CA LEU A 43 -13.85 10.22 4.24
C LEU A 43 -13.10 10.44 2.91
N PRO A 44 -12.26 11.48 2.81
CA PRO A 44 -11.43 11.71 1.62
C PRO A 44 -10.56 10.50 1.28
N LEU A 45 -10.49 10.18 -0.02
CA LEU A 45 -9.82 9.00 -0.58
C LEU A 45 -8.69 9.31 -1.56
N LEU A 46 -8.65 10.53 -2.11
CA LEU A 46 -7.85 10.87 -3.30
C LEU A 46 -6.36 10.49 -3.17
N GLU A 47 -5.77 10.78 -2.01
CA GLU A 47 -4.36 10.47 -1.73
C GLU A 47 -4.10 8.96 -1.64
N LEU A 48 -5.04 8.20 -1.06
CA LEU A 48 -4.90 6.75 -0.90
C LEU A 48 -5.14 6.00 -2.22
N GLU A 49 -6.08 6.47 -3.04
CA GLU A 49 -6.31 5.92 -4.38
C GLU A 49 -5.08 6.15 -5.27
N LYS A 50 -4.46 7.33 -5.17
CA LYS A 50 -3.19 7.61 -5.83
C LYS A 50 -2.06 6.69 -5.36
N GLU A 51 -1.89 6.53 -4.04
CA GLU A 51 -0.90 5.58 -3.48
C GLU A 51 -1.16 4.14 -3.94
N LEU A 52 -2.42 3.74 -4.12
CA LEU A 52 -2.77 2.41 -4.59
C LEU A 52 -2.43 2.23 -6.07
N GLU A 53 -2.66 3.24 -6.91
CA GLU A 53 -2.24 3.22 -8.31
C GLU A 53 -0.72 3.14 -8.44
N GLU A 54 0.01 3.96 -7.66
CA GLU A 54 1.47 3.91 -7.61
C GLU A 54 1.97 2.52 -7.16
N ALA A 55 1.37 1.94 -6.12
CA ALA A 55 1.74 0.62 -5.64
C ALA A 55 1.44 -0.51 -6.63
N LYS A 56 0.40 -0.35 -7.48
CA LYS A 56 0.07 -1.28 -8.57
C LYS A 56 0.98 -1.10 -9.80
N GLY A 57 1.43 0.13 -10.05
CA GLY A 57 2.40 0.49 -11.09
C GLY A 57 3.82 -0.02 -10.82
N ILE A 58 4.14 -0.42 -9.58
CA ILE A 58 5.40 -1.10 -9.23
C ILE A 58 5.33 -2.59 -9.65
N LYS A 59 5.21 -2.84 -10.95
CA LYS A 59 5.50 -4.08 -11.71
C LYS A 59 5.61 -3.65 -13.19
N SER A 60 6.67 -3.85 -13.97
CA SER A 60 7.92 -4.60 -13.83
C SER A 60 8.93 -3.92 -14.76
N ASP A 61 10.12 -3.60 -14.25
CA ASP A 61 11.38 -3.57 -15.00
C ASP A 61 12.39 -4.41 -14.19
#